data_AF-A0A5J9VZY1-F1
#
_entry.id   AF-A0A5J9VZY1-F1
#
_cell.length_a   1.000
_cell.length_b   1.000
_cell.length_c   1.000
_cell.angle_alpha   90.00
_cell.angle_beta   90.00
_cell.angle_gamma   90.00
#
_symmetry.space_group_name_H-M   'P 1'
#
loop_
_entity.id
_entity.type
_entity.pdbx_description
1 polymer ?
#
loop_
_entity_poly.entity_id
_entity_poly.type
_entity_poly.pdbx_seq_one_letter_code
_entity_poly.pdbx_strand_id
1 'polypeptide(L)' 'MAPPLMDELVEEVLIRLPPDDPASLVRAALVCLRWRHLVSNSSFRRRFREFHRTLPILGFV' A
#
# COMPACT_ATOMS: atom_id res chain seq x y z
N MET A 1 17.33 9.19 -13.78
CA MET A 1 15.92 9.08 -14.18
C MET A 1 15.11 9.22 -12.91
N ALA A 2 14.56 10.41 -12.66
CA ALA A 2 13.71 10.61 -11.50
C ALA A 2 12.52 9.64 -11.63
N PRO A 3 12.15 8.90 -10.57
CA PRO A 3 10.87 8.22 -10.57
C PRO A 3 9.80 9.24 -10.98
N PRO A 4 8.81 8.86 -11.80
CA PRO A 4 7.73 9.77 -12.11
C PRO A 4 7.08 10.12 -10.77
N LEU A 5 7.28 11.36 -10.30
CA LEU A 5 6.84 11.87 -9.00
C LEU A 5 5.39 11.48 -8.67
N MET A 6 4.57 11.32 -9.71
CA MET A 6 3.19 10.85 -9.65
C MET A 6 3.01 9.44 -9.09
N ASP A 7 3.89 8.49 -9.43
CA ASP A 7 3.75 7.09 -8.98
C ASP A 7 4.10 6.96 -7.50
N GLU A 8 5.07 7.72 -7.02
CA GLU A 8 5.43 7.81 -5.60
C GLU A 8 4.29 8.42 -4.79
N LEU A 9 3.72 9.52 -5.27
CA LEU A 9 2.53 10.15 -4.64
C LEU A 9 1.34 9.20 -4.61
N VAL A 10 1.09 8.45 -5.68
CA VAL A 10 0.02 7.44 -5.72
C VAL A 10 0.34 6.32 -4.73
N GLU A 11 1.57 5.83 -4.67
CA GLU A 11 2.00 4.80 -3.72
C GLU A 11 1.75 5.25 -2.27
N GLU A 12 2.07 6.50 -1.95
CA GLU A 12 1.82 7.13 -0.66
C GLU A 12 0.32 7.26 -0.33
N VAL A 13 -0.55 7.49 -1.30
CA VAL A 13 -2.00 7.46 -1.06
C VAL A 13 -2.48 6.04 -0.82
N LEU A 14 -2.02 5.09 -1.64
CA LEU A 14 -2.41 3.68 -1.55
C LEU A 14 -1.92 3.02 -0.25
N ILE A 15 -0.75 3.41 0.26
CA ILE A 15 -0.20 2.83 1.50
C ILE A 15 -1.04 3.19 2.73
N ARG A 16 -1.73 4.33 2.69
CA ARG A 16 -2.61 4.82 3.77
C ARG A 16 -3.98 4.14 3.77
N LEU A 17 -4.29 3.31 2.76
CA LEU A 17 -5.53 2.54 2.76
C LEU A 17 -5.55 1.54 3.93
N PRO A 18 -6.71 1.36 4.59
CA PRO A 18 -6.85 0.45 5.72
C PRO A 18 -6.54 -1.00 5.32
N PRO A 19 -5.73 -1.73 6.11
CA PRO A 19 -5.39 -3.13 5.82
C PRO A 19 -6.56 -4.09 6.11
N ASP A 20 -7.52 -3.65 6.93
CA ASP A 20 -8.76 -4.35 7.29
C ASP A 20 -9.84 -4.29 6.20
N ASP A 21 -9.69 -3.43 5.18
CA ASP A 21 -10.53 -3.42 3.98
C ASP A 21 -9.72 -3.75 2.71
N PRO A 22 -9.47 -5.04 2.42
CA PRO A 22 -8.76 -5.44 1.21
C PRO A 22 -9.49 -5.04 -0.08
N ALA A 23 -10.81 -4.81 -0.03
CA ALA A 23 -11.56 -4.39 -1.20
C ALA A 23 -11.15 -3.00 -1.69
N SER A 24 -10.66 -2.11 -0.80
CA SER A 24 -10.15 -0.80 -1.19
C SER A 24 -8.90 -0.89 -2.09
N LEU A 25 -7.95 -1.78 -1.77
CA LEU A 25 -6.78 -2.02 -2.64
C LEU A 25 -7.18 -2.66 -3.98
N VAL A 26 -8.16 -3.56 -3.97
CA VAL A 26 -8.70 -4.17 -5.20
C VAL A 26 -9.36 -3.10 -6.07
N ARG A 27 -10.23 -2.25 -5.51
CA ARG A 27 -10.85 -1.14 -6.24
C ARG A 27 -9.81 -0.20 -6.83
N ALA A 28 -8.76 0.14 -6.08
CA ALA A 28 -7.65 0.94 -6.58
C ALA A 28 -6.94 0.27 -7.78
N ALA A 29 -6.66 -1.03 -7.69
CA ALA A 29 -6.04 -1.78 -8.79
C ALA A 29 -6.91 -1.85 -10.06
N LEU A 30 -8.23 -1.68 -9.93
CA LEU A 30 -9.17 -1.67 -11.06
C LEU A 30 -9.28 -0.31 -11.77
N VAL A 31 -8.77 0.78 -11.20
CA VAL A 31 -8.85 2.12 -11.80
C VAL A 31 -8.08 2.20 -13.11
N CYS A 32 -6.85 1.70 -13.14
CA CYS A 32 -6.03 1.63 -14.35
C CYS A 32 -4.87 0.63 -14.22
N LEU A 33 -4.27 0.26 -15.35
CA LEU A 33 -3.11 -0.65 -15.40
C LEU A 33 -1.93 -0.17 -14.55
N ARG A 34 -1.71 1.15 -14.47
CA ARG A 34 -0.63 1.73 -13.67
C ARG A 34 -0.83 1.47 -12.17
N TRP A 35 -2.04 1.69 -11.66
CA TRP A 35 -2.37 1.43 -10.26
C TRP A 35 -2.32 -0.07 -9.95
N ARG A 36 -2.79 -0.91 -10.88
CA ARG A 36 -2.63 -2.37 -10.78
C ARG A 36 -1.17 -2.78 -10.62
N HIS A 37 -0.26 -2.19 -11.41
CA HIS A 37 1.17 -2.46 -11.33
C HIS A 37 1.76 -2.02 -9.99
N LEU A 38 1.39 -0.83 -9.49
CA LEU A 38 1.85 -0.33 -8.19
C LEU A 38 1.43 -1.26 -7.04
N VAL A 39 0.12 -1.58 -6.94
CA VAL A 39 -0.40 -2.48 -5.89
C VAL A 39 0.20 -3.88 -5.98
N SER A 40 0.46 -4.35 -7.20
CA SER A 40 1.04 -5.68 -7.42
C SER A 40 2.55 -5.75 -7.15
N ASN A 41 3.23 -4.62 -7.03
CA ASN A 41 4.68 -4.56 -6.82
C ASN A 41 5.08 -5.13 -5.45
N SER A 42 6.14 -5.94 -5.40
CA SER A 42 6.68 -6.48 -4.16
C SER A 42 7.18 -5.40 -3.20
N SER A 43 7.73 -4.29 -3.72
CA SER A 43 8.18 -3.15 -2.92
C SER A 43 7.02 -2.48 -2.18
N PHE A 44 5.92 -2.23 -2.90
CA PHE A 44 4.69 -1.67 -2.32
C PHE A 44 4.14 -2.59 -1.24
N ARG A 45 3.99 -3.89 -1.52
CA ARG A 45 3.45 -4.85 -0.54
C ARG A 45 4.31 -4.94 0.72
N ARG A 46 5.63 -4.80 0.60
CA ARG A 46 6.54 -4.76 1.77
C ARG A 46 6.29 -3.50 2.58
N ARG A 47 6.33 -2.33 1.94
CA ARG A 47 6.09 -1.03 2.60
C ARG A 47 4.71 -0.99 3.26
N PHE A 48 3.67 -1.47 2.57
CA PHE A 48 2.31 -1.58 3.10
C PHE A 48 2.25 -2.39 4.39
N ARG A 49 2.90 -3.57 4.41
CA ARG A 49 2.98 -4.38 5.64
C ARG A 49 3.77 -3.72 6.75
N GLU A 50 4.86 -3.03 6.42
CA GLU A 50 5.71 -2.32 7.40
C GLU A 50 4.97 -1.13 8.02
N PHE A 51 4.27 -0.36 7.21
CA PHE A 51 3.46 0.79 7.64
C PHE A 51 2.31 0.37 8.55
N HIS A 52 1.63 -0.73 8.22
CA HIS A 52 0.50 -1.26 8.99
C HIS A 52 0.89 -2.28 10.05
N ARG A 53 2.20 -2.50 10.28
CA ARG A 53 2.66 -3.39 11.34
C ARG A 53 2.33 -2.75 12.68
N THR A 54 1.15 -3.06 13.20
CA THR A 54 0.83 -2.80 14.60
C THR A 54 1.82 -3.63 15.41
N LEU A 55 2.63 -2.96 16.23
CA LEU A 55 3.45 -3.64 17.25
C LEU A 55 2.48 -4.57 18.00
N PRO A 56 2.77 -5.87 18.13
CA PRO A 56 2.02 -6.68 19.08
C PRO A 56 2.20 -5.95 20.40
N ILE A 57 1.12 -5.32 20.88
CA ILE A 57 1.11 -4.74 22.22
C ILE A 57 1.39 -5.96 23.08
N LEU A 58 2.63 -6.07 23.57
CA LEU A 58 3.03 -7.13 24.46
C LEU A 58 2.21 -6.86 25.72
N GLY A 59 1.04 -7.51 25.78
CA GLY A 59 0.17 -7.48 26.93
C GLY A 59 0.95 -8.08 28.07
N PHE A 60 1.59 -7.23 28.86
CA PHE A 60 2.03 -7.61 30.18
C PHE A 60 0.74 -7.81 30.99
N VAL A 61 0.47 -9.07 31.34
CA VAL A 61 -0.46 -9.45 32.41
C VAL A 61 0.32 -9.63 33.69
#